data_AF-A0A2I0DZP0-F1
#
_entry.id   AF-A0A2I0DZP0-F1
#
_cell.length_a   1.000
_cell.length_b   1.000
_cell.length_c   1.000
_cell.angle_alpha   90.00
_cell.angle_beta   90.00
_cell.angle_gamma   90.00
#
_symmetry.space_group_name_H-M   'P 1'
#
loop_
_entity.id
_entity.type
_entity.pdbx_description
1 polymer ?
#
loop_
_entity_poly.entity_id
_entity_poly.type
_entity_poly.pdbx_seq_one_letter_code
_entity_poly.pdbx_strand_id
1 'polypeptide(L)'
;LTAEVGCTNAPGATGEGMYEMFRLGAIPVHLAHIQSGPWASPDEGGFGYVSNYTIYNFPHSMAVNRLTGKRFMNEIADRKTRADAELACRDEQGKAMPPILITSYKDSKKHPNTKKVIKYNVGWKFDSVEELAKHFDVPLTALKAQIAEYNEYVKSGDDKQFGKNMTKAKDKFIEAPFTVVRLWPKVHYCQGGVQINTSAEVKDSFTGQSI
;
A
#
# COMPACT_ATOMS: atom_id res chain seq x y z
N LEU A 1 9.30 -3.10 13.73
CA LEU A 1 8.88 -1.87 13.03
C LEU A 1 9.81 -0.76 13.47
N THR A 2 10.45 -0.06 12.53
CA THR A 2 11.33 1.08 12.82
C THR A 2 10.53 2.38 12.78
N ALA A 3 11.11 3.50 13.21
CA ALA A 3 10.50 4.84 13.07
C ALA A 3 10.25 5.25 11.60
N GLU A 4 10.78 4.50 10.63
CA GLU A 4 10.57 4.72 9.19
C GLU A 4 9.16 4.35 8.71
N VAL A 5 8.43 3.55 9.49
CA VAL A 5 7.07 3.10 9.15
C VAL A 5 6.08 3.89 10.02
N GLY A 6 5.37 4.83 9.40
CA GLY A 6 4.35 5.62 10.07
C GLY A 6 3.11 4.80 10.47
N CYS A 7 2.11 5.46 11.06
CA CYS A 7 0.85 4.84 11.46
C CYS A 7 -0.33 5.53 10.78
N THR A 8 -1.37 4.75 10.43
CA THR A 8 -2.60 5.31 9.86
C THR A 8 -3.63 5.73 10.89
N ASN A 9 -3.45 5.32 12.15
CA ASN A 9 -4.48 5.36 13.17
C ASN A 9 -4.56 6.75 13.80
N ALA A 10 -5.70 7.01 14.44
CA ALA A 10 -5.85 8.19 15.29
C ALA A 10 -4.85 8.12 16.48
N PRO A 11 -4.43 9.27 17.03
CA PRO A 11 -3.44 9.30 18.12
C PRO A 11 -3.81 8.50 19.37
N GLY A 12 -5.09 8.30 19.65
CA GLY A 12 -5.56 7.54 20.82
C GLY A 12 -5.60 6.02 20.65
N ALA A 13 -5.11 5.47 19.53
CA ALA A 13 -5.02 4.03 19.31
C ALA A 13 -3.72 3.45 19.90
N THR A 14 -3.55 3.61 21.21
CA THR A 14 -2.28 3.40 21.94
C THR A 14 -2.28 2.13 22.82
N GLY A 15 -3.43 1.46 22.96
CA GLY A 15 -3.54 0.13 23.54
C GLY A 15 -3.85 0.08 25.04
N GLU A 16 -4.17 1.21 25.67
CA GLU A 16 -4.45 1.31 27.11
C GLU A 16 -5.61 0.40 27.54
N GLY A 17 -6.68 0.34 26.74
CA GLY A 17 -7.81 -0.55 27.04
C GLY A 17 -7.40 -2.03 27.05
N MET A 18 -6.53 -2.43 26.13
CA MET A 18 -6.00 -3.80 26.08
C MET A 18 -5.05 -4.07 27.24
N TYR A 19 -4.22 -3.09 27.61
CA TYR A 19 -3.32 -3.17 28.76
C TYR A 19 -4.09 -3.36 30.07
N GLU A 20 -5.18 -2.60 30.28
CA GLU A 20 -6.03 -2.77 31.46
C GLU A 20 -6.70 -4.14 31.52
N MET A 21 -7.15 -4.69 30.39
CA MET A 21 -7.71 -6.05 30.35
C MET A 21 -6.66 -7.10 30.74
N PHE A 22 -5.41 -6.97 30.29
CA PHE A 22 -4.34 -7.87 30.72
C PHE A 22 -4.06 -7.76 32.21
N ARG A 23 -4.09 -6.53 32.76
CA ARG A 23 -3.95 -6.32 34.21
C ARG A 23 -5.05 -7.02 35.02
N LEU A 24 -6.26 -7.15 34.44
CA LEU A 24 -7.40 -7.86 35.03
C LEU A 24 -7.39 -9.38 34.77
N GLY A 25 -6.35 -9.93 34.14
CA GLY A 25 -6.19 -11.37 33.93
C GLY A 25 -6.63 -11.88 32.56
N ALA A 26 -6.96 -11.01 31.60
CA ALA A 26 -7.34 -11.43 30.25
C ALA A 26 -6.20 -12.14 29.51
N ILE A 27 -6.51 -13.19 28.74
CA ILE A 27 -5.52 -13.93 27.95
C ILE A 27 -5.11 -13.13 26.69
N PRO A 28 -3.82 -12.84 26.48
CA PRO A 28 -3.32 -12.23 25.24
C PRO A 28 -3.27 -13.24 24.09
N VAL A 29 -3.72 -12.84 22.90
CA VAL A 29 -3.71 -13.69 21.71
C VAL A 29 -3.15 -12.94 20.51
N HIS A 30 -2.22 -13.57 19.79
CA HIS A 30 -1.68 -13.10 18.49
C HIS A 30 -1.11 -11.66 18.49
N LEU A 31 -0.59 -11.16 19.61
CA LEU A 31 -0.10 -9.77 19.72
C LEU A 31 1.05 -9.43 18.75
N ALA A 32 1.80 -10.44 18.29
CA ALA A 32 2.86 -10.26 17.29
C ALA A 32 2.32 -10.02 15.87
N HIS A 33 1.03 -10.25 15.61
CA HIS A 33 0.42 -10.05 14.29
C HIS A 33 0.01 -8.58 14.15
N ILE A 34 0.92 -7.80 13.56
CA ILE A 34 0.73 -6.39 13.24
C ILE A 34 0.70 -6.22 11.72
N GLN A 35 -0.40 -5.71 11.20
CA GLN A 35 -0.59 -5.46 9.78
C GLN A 35 -0.13 -4.07 9.38
N SER A 36 0.61 -4.00 8.28
CA SER A 36 0.91 -2.75 7.58
C SER A 36 0.02 -2.61 6.34
N GLY A 37 -0.44 -1.39 6.08
CA GLY A 37 -1.22 -1.02 4.89
C GLY A 37 -0.31 -0.56 3.75
N PRO A 38 -0.15 -1.35 2.66
CA PRO A 38 0.71 -1.00 1.50
C PRO A 38 0.11 0.08 0.58
N TRP A 39 -1.10 0.58 0.87
CA TRP A 39 -1.73 1.63 0.04
C TRP A 39 -1.32 3.05 0.45
N ALA A 40 -0.61 3.19 1.57
CA ALA A 40 -0.27 4.49 2.15
C ALA A 40 0.90 5.15 1.41
N SER A 41 1.11 6.43 1.71
CA SER A 41 2.20 7.24 1.16
C SER A 41 3.07 7.85 2.26
N PRO A 42 4.39 7.96 2.05
CA PRO A 42 5.28 8.71 2.94
C PRO A 42 5.09 10.23 2.83
N ASP A 43 4.35 10.72 1.83
CA ASP A 43 4.12 12.15 1.57
C ASP A 43 3.02 12.78 2.45
N GLU A 44 2.40 12.00 3.33
CA GLU A 44 1.32 12.49 4.19
C GLU A 44 1.28 11.77 5.55
N GLY A 45 0.64 12.40 6.53
CA GLY A 45 0.40 11.80 7.85
C GLY A 45 -0.87 10.95 7.90
N GLY A 46 -0.93 10.02 8.86
CA GLY A 46 -2.12 9.22 9.12
C GLY A 46 -2.56 8.36 7.94
N PHE A 47 -3.86 8.11 7.86
CA PHE A 47 -4.47 7.38 6.73
C PHE A 47 -4.37 8.17 5.42
N GLY A 48 -4.59 9.48 5.42
CA GLY A 48 -4.34 10.33 4.26
C GLY A 48 -5.27 10.12 3.06
N TYR A 49 -5.04 10.88 1.98
CA TYR A 49 -5.81 10.83 0.74
C TYR A 49 -5.32 9.75 -0.23
N VAL A 50 -4.01 9.47 -0.22
CA VAL A 50 -3.37 8.47 -1.09
C VAL A 50 -3.91 7.10 -0.77
N SER A 51 -4.13 6.74 0.49
CA SER A 51 -4.66 5.42 0.87
C SER A 51 -5.92 5.00 0.09
N ASN A 52 -6.96 5.84 0.09
CA ASN A 52 -8.19 5.56 -0.65
C ASN A 52 -8.00 5.69 -2.17
N TYR A 53 -7.13 6.60 -2.63
CA TYR A 53 -6.75 6.66 -4.04
C TYR A 53 -6.13 5.33 -4.50
N THR A 54 -5.18 4.79 -3.75
CA THR A 54 -4.41 3.61 -4.11
C THR A 54 -5.27 2.35 -4.01
N ILE A 55 -6.09 2.19 -2.97
CA ILE A 55 -7.05 1.07 -2.85
C ILE A 55 -7.94 0.97 -4.09
N TYR A 56 -8.45 2.11 -4.58
CA TYR A 56 -9.25 2.14 -5.80
C TYR A 56 -8.43 1.83 -7.06
N ASN A 57 -7.22 2.37 -7.17
CA ASN A 57 -6.43 2.36 -8.40
C ASN A 57 -5.53 1.13 -8.60
N PHE A 58 -5.12 0.44 -7.53
CA PHE A 58 -4.25 -0.75 -7.60
C PHE A 58 -4.67 -1.78 -8.66
N PRO A 59 -5.96 -2.13 -8.81
CA PRO A 59 -6.38 -3.15 -9.79
C PRO A 59 -6.06 -2.81 -11.25
N HIS A 60 -5.84 -1.54 -11.59
CA HIS A 60 -5.57 -1.07 -12.95
C HIS A 60 -4.37 -0.12 -13.04
N SER A 61 -3.47 -0.19 -12.07
CA SER A 61 -2.23 0.57 -12.00
C SER A 61 -1.04 -0.37 -11.88
N MET A 62 0.17 0.12 -12.13
CA MET A 62 1.38 -0.66 -11.92
C MET A 62 2.32 0.00 -10.90
N ALA A 63 2.88 -0.80 -9.99
CA ALA A 63 3.85 -0.33 -9.00
C ALA A 63 5.27 -0.57 -9.51
N VAL A 64 6.10 0.46 -9.52
CA VAL A 64 7.45 0.44 -10.10
C VAL A 64 8.50 0.75 -9.04
N ASN A 65 9.55 -0.08 -8.99
CA ASN A 65 10.75 0.20 -8.22
C ASN A 65 11.55 1.29 -8.95
N ARG A 66 11.88 2.37 -8.23
CA ARG A 66 12.50 3.56 -8.83
C ARG A 66 13.91 3.32 -9.37
N LEU A 67 14.71 2.43 -8.76
CA LEU A 67 16.07 2.13 -9.23
C LEU A 67 16.07 1.35 -10.53
N THR A 68 15.11 0.44 -10.69
CA THR A 68 15.11 -0.50 -11.82
C THR A 68 14.20 -0.05 -12.96
N GLY A 69 13.21 0.80 -12.67
CA GLY A 69 12.14 1.15 -13.62
C GLY A 69 11.20 -0.02 -13.93
N LYS A 70 11.24 -1.10 -13.14
CA LYS A 70 10.46 -2.32 -13.35
C LYS A 70 9.41 -2.52 -12.27
N ARG A 71 8.37 -3.28 -12.62
CA ARG A 71 7.43 -3.83 -11.64
C ARG A 71 8.15 -4.82 -10.73
N PHE A 72 7.66 -4.96 -9.51
CA PHE A 72 8.29 -5.79 -8.48
C PHE A 72 7.28 -6.61 -7.66
N MET A 73 5.98 -6.47 -7.92
CA MET A 73 4.92 -7.18 -7.20
C MET A 73 3.61 -7.25 -7.99
N ASN A 74 2.72 -8.14 -7.54
CA ASN A 74 1.30 -8.10 -7.89
C ASN A 74 0.59 -7.05 -7.03
N GLU A 75 0.07 -5.98 -7.65
CA GLU A 75 -0.49 -4.81 -6.95
C GLU A 75 -1.81 -5.10 -6.20
N ILE A 76 -2.43 -6.27 -6.41
CA ILE A 76 -3.62 -6.73 -5.69
C ILE A 76 -3.39 -7.99 -4.86
N ALA A 77 -2.13 -8.38 -4.62
CA ALA A 77 -1.81 -9.43 -3.67
C ALA A 77 -2.25 -9.05 -2.23
N ASP A 78 -2.12 -9.99 -1.30
CA ASP A 78 -2.43 -9.74 0.09
C ASP A 78 -1.57 -8.60 0.67
N ARG A 79 -2.00 -8.07 1.81
CA ARG A 79 -1.39 -6.87 2.41
C ARG A 79 0.05 -7.10 2.84
N LYS A 80 0.37 -8.32 3.32
CA LYS A 80 1.72 -8.66 3.78
C LYS A 80 2.66 -8.75 2.59
N THR A 81 2.29 -9.49 1.55
CA THR A 81 3.12 -9.65 0.34
C THR A 81 3.48 -8.29 -0.27
N ARG A 82 2.52 -7.38 -0.41
CA ARG A 82 2.78 -6.03 -0.95
C ARG A 82 3.61 -5.16 -0.01
N ALA A 83 3.31 -5.16 1.29
CA ALA A 83 4.07 -4.37 2.25
C ALA A 83 5.53 -4.81 2.33
N ASP A 84 5.78 -6.12 2.34
CA ASP A 84 7.14 -6.67 2.34
C ASP A 84 7.89 -6.30 1.05
N ALA A 85 7.21 -6.36 -0.10
CA ALA A 85 7.79 -5.98 -1.40
C ALA A 85 8.14 -4.48 -1.46
N GLU A 86 7.28 -3.61 -0.94
CA GLU A 86 7.55 -2.17 -0.86
C GLU A 86 8.70 -1.86 0.12
N LEU A 87 8.75 -2.51 1.29
CA LEU A 87 9.82 -2.33 2.27
C LEU A 87 11.18 -2.86 1.79
N ALA A 88 11.18 -3.78 0.83
CA ALA A 88 12.39 -4.28 0.16
C ALA A 88 12.93 -3.28 -0.89
N CYS A 89 12.16 -2.26 -1.28
CA CYS A 89 12.63 -1.20 -2.17
C CYS A 89 13.56 -0.25 -1.41
N ARG A 90 14.86 -0.48 -1.54
CA ARG A 90 15.94 0.27 -0.88
C ARG A 90 17.03 0.62 -1.88
N ASP A 91 17.78 1.69 -1.59
CA ASP A 91 19.00 2.02 -2.33
C ASP A 91 20.18 1.12 -1.93
N GLU A 92 21.32 1.33 -2.60
CA GLU A 92 22.55 0.54 -2.37
C GLU A 92 23.07 0.68 -0.93
N GLN A 93 22.70 1.76 -0.23
CA GLN A 93 23.05 2.03 1.15
C GLN A 93 21.99 1.50 2.14
N GLY A 94 20.94 0.84 1.64
CA GLY A 94 19.86 0.26 2.45
C GLY A 94 18.80 1.28 2.91
N LYS A 95 18.86 2.52 2.43
CA LYS A 95 17.88 3.55 2.78
C LYS A 95 16.56 3.27 2.07
N ALA A 96 15.46 3.56 2.76
CA ALA A 96 14.12 3.46 2.21
C ALA A 96 14.01 4.23 0.88
N MET A 97 13.54 3.53 -0.14
CA MET A 97 13.28 4.12 -1.44
C MET A 97 11.84 3.79 -1.88
N PRO A 98 10.87 4.62 -1.44
CA PRO A 98 9.46 4.41 -1.75
C PRO A 98 9.22 4.21 -3.26
N PRO A 99 8.66 3.06 -3.68
CA PRO A 99 8.29 2.84 -5.08
C PRO A 99 7.15 3.77 -5.49
N ILE A 100 6.86 3.82 -6.78
CA ILE A 100 5.78 4.66 -7.33
C ILE A 100 4.64 3.81 -7.87
N LEU A 101 3.41 4.21 -7.61
CA LEU A 101 2.23 3.68 -8.31
C LEU A 101 1.90 4.60 -9.49
N ILE A 102 1.87 4.05 -10.70
CA ILE A 102 1.56 4.77 -11.92
C ILE A 102 0.15 4.37 -12.39
N THR A 103 -0.70 5.37 -12.59
CA THR A 103 -2.06 5.21 -13.11
C THR A 103 -2.31 6.20 -14.23
N SER A 104 -3.02 5.82 -15.29
CA SER A 104 -3.50 6.78 -16.30
C SER A 104 -4.50 7.76 -15.67
N TYR A 105 -4.30 9.06 -15.88
CA TYR A 105 -5.14 10.10 -15.29
C TYR A 105 -6.60 9.98 -15.71
N LYS A 106 -6.87 9.47 -16.93
CA LYS A 106 -8.24 9.21 -17.42
C LYS A 106 -9.02 8.24 -16.51
N ASP A 107 -8.32 7.31 -15.86
CA ASP A 107 -8.89 6.29 -15.00
C ASP A 107 -8.84 6.72 -13.54
N SER A 108 -7.71 7.27 -13.10
CA SER A 108 -7.56 7.73 -11.72
C SER A 108 -8.57 8.84 -11.37
N LYS A 109 -8.87 9.76 -12.29
CA LYS A 109 -9.81 10.88 -12.06
C LYS A 109 -11.25 10.47 -11.73
N LYS A 110 -11.60 9.19 -11.96
CA LYS A 110 -12.89 8.61 -11.58
C LYS A 110 -13.05 8.48 -10.06
N HIS A 111 -11.94 8.50 -9.31
CA HIS A 111 -11.95 8.51 -7.85
C HIS A 111 -11.85 9.95 -7.30
N PRO A 112 -12.68 10.35 -6.30
CA PRO A 112 -12.71 11.73 -5.79
C PRO A 112 -11.39 12.18 -5.16
N ASN A 113 -10.60 11.27 -4.58
CA ASN A 113 -9.32 11.63 -3.98
C ASN A 113 -8.25 12.02 -5.01
N THR A 114 -8.40 11.71 -6.30
CA THR A 114 -7.42 12.10 -7.32
C THR A 114 -7.19 13.60 -7.37
N LYS A 115 -8.26 14.39 -7.21
CA LYS A 115 -8.15 15.85 -7.10
C LYS A 115 -7.41 16.28 -5.84
N LYS A 116 -7.63 15.57 -4.72
CA LYS A 116 -7.01 15.88 -3.42
C LYS A 116 -5.53 15.52 -3.40
N VAL A 117 -5.15 14.37 -3.94
CA VAL A 117 -3.73 13.95 -3.96
C VAL A 117 -2.88 14.94 -4.75
N ILE A 118 -3.38 15.43 -5.88
CA ILE A 118 -2.71 16.48 -6.67
C ILE A 118 -2.74 17.83 -5.94
N LYS A 119 -3.92 18.25 -5.44
CA LYS A 119 -4.08 19.56 -4.77
C LYS A 119 -3.15 19.72 -3.56
N TYR A 120 -2.94 18.66 -2.78
CA TYR A 120 -2.14 18.69 -1.56
C TYR A 120 -0.69 18.24 -1.77
N ASN A 121 -0.25 18.06 -3.03
CA ASN A 121 1.12 17.64 -3.37
C ASN A 121 1.56 16.31 -2.72
N VAL A 122 0.61 15.38 -2.56
CA VAL A 122 0.86 13.99 -2.10
C VAL A 122 0.76 12.99 -3.25
N GLY A 123 0.63 13.51 -4.47
CA GLY A 123 0.61 12.83 -5.75
C GLY A 123 0.81 13.86 -6.87
N TRP A 124 1.24 13.39 -8.04
CA TRP A 124 1.66 14.25 -9.14
C TRP A 124 0.99 13.85 -10.46
N LYS A 125 0.83 14.83 -11.35
CA LYS A 125 0.37 14.61 -12.73
C LYS A 125 1.51 14.90 -13.69
N PHE A 126 1.71 14.02 -14.67
CA PHE A 126 2.71 14.19 -15.74
C PHE A 126 2.07 14.00 -17.10
N ASP A 127 2.46 14.80 -18.07
CA ASP A 127 1.93 14.70 -19.43
C ASP A 127 2.79 13.81 -20.33
N SER A 128 3.97 13.38 -19.85
CA SER A 128 4.84 12.42 -20.52
C SER A 128 5.55 11.47 -19.56
N VAL A 129 6.06 10.35 -20.08
CA VAL A 129 6.84 9.38 -19.30
C VAL A 129 8.23 9.93 -18.98
N GLU A 130 8.75 10.81 -19.82
CA GLU A 130 10.02 11.52 -19.65
C GLU A 130 9.98 12.43 -18.42
N GLU A 131 8.92 13.23 -18.26
CA GLU A 131 8.73 14.10 -17.10
C GLU A 131 8.61 13.29 -15.80
N LEU A 132 7.82 12.20 -15.84
CA LEU A 132 7.66 11.29 -14.71
C LEU A 132 9.00 10.66 -14.32
N ALA A 133 9.72 10.10 -15.31
CA ALA A 133 10.99 9.42 -15.08
C ALA A 133 12.02 10.38 -14.50
N LYS A 134 12.11 11.59 -15.06
CA LYS A 134 13.00 12.65 -14.55
C LYS A 134 12.63 13.08 -13.13
N HIS A 135 11.35 13.21 -12.81
CA HIS A 135 10.91 13.68 -11.49
C HIS A 135 11.26 12.69 -10.37
N PHE A 136 11.20 11.38 -10.65
CA PHE A 136 11.44 10.33 -9.66
C PHE A 136 12.78 9.63 -9.82
N ASP A 137 13.67 10.11 -10.69
CA ASP A 137 14.96 9.50 -11.01
C ASP A 137 14.85 8.02 -11.45
N VAL A 138 13.84 7.72 -12.27
CA VAL A 138 13.59 6.35 -12.78
C VAL A 138 14.28 6.16 -14.13
N PRO A 139 14.93 5.01 -14.39
CA PRO A 139 15.52 4.74 -15.70
C PRO A 139 14.47 4.73 -16.82
N LEU A 140 14.48 5.77 -17.66
CA LEU A 140 13.46 6.02 -18.70
C LEU A 140 13.26 4.82 -19.64
N THR A 141 14.35 4.25 -20.14
CA THR A 141 14.30 3.12 -21.08
C THR A 141 13.64 1.90 -20.46
N ALA A 142 13.99 1.58 -19.20
CA ALA A 142 13.40 0.44 -18.49
C ALA A 142 11.93 0.68 -18.18
N LEU A 143 11.57 1.91 -17.77
CA LEU A 143 10.19 2.28 -17.48
C LEU A 143 9.30 2.19 -18.73
N LYS A 144 9.76 2.70 -19.88
CA LYS A 144 9.03 2.57 -21.16
C LYS A 144 8.77 1.11 -21.53
N ALA A 145 9.80 0.27 -21.41
CA ALA A 145 9.68 -1.16 -21.66
C ALA A 145 8.65 -1.81 -20.71
N GLN A 146 8.70 -1.47 -19.42
CA GLN A 146 7.77 -2.00 -18.42
C GLN A 146 6.31 -1.54 -18.66
N ILE A 147 6.09 -0.29 -19.09
CA ILE A 147 4.77 0.21 -19.49
C ILE A 147 4.23 -0.58 -20.68
N ALA A 148 5.06 -0.76 -21.72
CA ALA A 148 4.66 -1.51 -22.91
C ALA A 148 4.30 -2.96 -22.56
N GLU A 149 5.13 -3.62 -21.75
CA GLU A 149 4.89 -4.99 -21.27
C GLU A 149 3.58 -5.10 -20.47
N TYR A 150 3.34 -4.19 -19.52
CA TYR A 150 2.09 -4.18 -18.74
C TYR A 150 0.86 -3.94 -19.62
N ASN A 151 0.96 -3.09 -20.64
CA ASN A 151 -0.11 -2.84 -21.59
C ASN A 151 -0.45 -4.07 -22.44
N GLU A 152 0.53 -4.92 -22.76
CA GLU A 152 0.25 -6.22 -23.38
C GLU A 152 -0.52 -7.15 -22.42
N TYR A 153 -0.23 -7.11 -21.11
CA TYR A 153 -1.03 -7.85 -20.11
C TYR A 153 -2.46 -7.34 -20.00
N VAL A 154 -2.67 -6.03 -20.11
CA VAL A 154 -4.02 -5.44 -20.17
C VAL A 154 -4.79 -5.95 -21.39
N LYS A 155 -4.12 -6.06 -22.54
CA LYS A 155 -4.70 -6.53 -23.79
C LYS A 155 -4.98 -8.03 -23.79
N SER A 156 -4.05 -8.84 -23.29
CA SER A 156 -4.20 -10.31 -23.23
C SER A 156 -5.12 -10.77 -22.11
N GLY A 157 -5.25 -9.98 -21.04
CA GLY A 157 -5.93 -10.37 -19.80
C GLY A 157 -5.09 -11.29 -18.91
N ASP A 158 -3.81 -11.47 -19.21
CA ASP A 158 -2.89 -12.40 -18.53
C ASP A 158 -1.59 -11.68 -18.14
N ASP A 159 -1.38 -11.45 -16.84
CA ASP A 159 -0.13 -10.92 -16.28
C ASP A 159 0.85 -12.06 -16.01
N LYS A 160 1.70 -12.34 -17.00
CA LYS A 160 2.72 -13.39 -16.90
C LYS A 160 3.83 -13.08 -15.92
N GLN A 161 4.00 -11.82 -15.52
CA GLN A 161 5.09 -11.38 -14.67
C GLN A 161 4.81 -11.69 -13.19
N PHE A 162 3.60 -11.40 -12.72
CA PHE A 162 3.24 -11.54 -11.30
C PHE A 162 1.87 -12.18 -11.05
N GLY A 163 1.17 -12.66 -12.08
CA GLY A 163 -0.12 -13.33 -11.94
C GLY A 163 -1.24 -12.42 -11.42
N LYS A 164 -1.16 -11.09 -11.66
CA LYS A 164 -2.23 -10.16 -11.34
C LYS A 164 -3.51 -10.54 -12.08
N ASN A 165 -4.63 -10.59 -11.36
CA ASN A 165 -5.94 -10.69 -12.00
C ASN A 165 -6.23 -9.40 -12.80
N MET A 166 -6.29 -9.52 -14.13
CA MET A 166 -6.43 -8.40 -15.05
C MET A 166 -7.88 -7.98 -15.32
N THR A 167 -8.90 -8.63 -14.73
CA THR A 167 -10.31 -8.32 -14.99
C THR A 167 -10.64 -6.85 -14.76
N LYS A 168 -10.10 -6.24 -13.70
CA LYS A 168 -10.31 -4.81 -13.41
C LYS A 168 -9.41 -3.89 -14.24
N ALA A 169 -8.28 -4.39 -14.76
CA ALA A 169 -7.38 -3.66 -15.63
C ALA A 169 -7.84 -3.61 -17.08
N LYS A 170 -8.80 -4.45 -17.48
CA LYS A 170 -9.36 -4.47 -18.84
C LYS A 170 -9.70 -3.05 -19.34
N ASP A 171 -9.19 -2.76 -20.54
CA ASP A 171 -9.29 -1.47 -21.27
C ASP A 171 -8.68 -0.25 -20.55
N LYS A 172 -7.89 -0.46 -19.49
CA LYS A 172 -7.20 0.58 -18.71
C LYS A 172 -5.69 0.48 -18.90
N PHE A 173 -5.26 0.81 -20.10
CA PHE A 173 -3.85 0.93 -20.47
C PHE A 173 -3.17 2.05 -19.67
N ILE A 174 -1.89 1.84 -19.35
CA ILE A 174 -0.99 2.84 -18.77
C ILE A 174 -0.52 3.77 -19.89
N GLU A 175 -1.04 4.99 -19.90
CA GLU A 175 -0.80 6.01 -20.91
C GLU A 175 -0.88 7.41 -20.31
N ALA A 176 -0.24 8.38 -20.97
CA ALA A 176 -0.25 9.76 -20.54
C ALA A 176 -1.64 10.41 -20.76
N PRO A 177 -2.01 11.42 -19.96
CA PRO A 177 -1.32 11.90 -18.77
C PRO A 177 -1.37 10.89 -17.63
N PHE A 178 -0.34 10.86 -16.79
CA PHE A 178 -0.22 9.97 -15.63
C PHE A 178 -0.63 10.66 -14.34
N THR A 179 -1.14 9.90 -13.38
CA THR A 179 -1.16 10.23 -11.95
C THR A 179 -0.22 9.28 -11.23
N VAL A 180 0.67 9.84 -10.41
CA VAL A 180 1.69 9.07 -9.71
C VAL A 180 1.66 9.41 -8.24
N VAL A 181 1.76 8.39 -7.39
CA VAL A 181 1.93 8.53 -5.94
C VAL A 181 3.10 7.66 -5.49
N ARG A 182 3.77 8.04 -4.40
CA ARG A 182 4.74 7.15 -3.75
C ARG A 182 4.01 6.19 -2.82
N LEU A 183 4.45 4.93 -2.79
CA LEU A 183 3.94 3.91 -1.90
C LEU A 183 4.93 3.70 -0.77
N TRP A 184 4.45 3.71 0.46
CA TRP A 184 5.23 3.26 1.59
C TRP A 184 4.28 2.73 2.66
N PRO A 185 4.47 1.50 3.17
CA PRO A 185 3.57 0.93 4.13
C PRO A 185 3.51 1.75 5.42
N LYS A 186 2.35 1.75 6.07
CA LYS A 186 2.16 2.27 7.43
C LYS A 186 1.50 1.22 8.30
N VAL A 187 1.85 1.18 9.59
CA VAL A 187 1.13 0.37 10.59
C VAL A 187 -0.35 0.75 10.54
N HIS A 188 -1.22 -0.26 10.52
CA HIS A 188 -2.65 -0.06 10.31
C HIS A 188 -3.54 -0.79 11.31
N TYR A 189 -3.24 -2.06 11.59
CA TYR A 189 -4.14 -2.89 12.40
C TYR A 189 -3.39 -3.92 13.21
N CYS A 190 -3.81 -4.13 14.45
CA CYS A 190 -3.34 -5.19 15.33
C CYS A 190 -4.39 -6.30 15.33
N GLN A 191 -4.09 -7.45 14.74
CA GLN A 191 -5.03 -8.58 14.67
C GLN A 191 -5.17 -9.29 16.02
N GLY A 192 -4.14 -9.18 16.87
CA GLY A 192 -4.18 -9.70 18.22
C GLY A 192 -4.99 -8.83 19.17
N GLY A 193 -5.24 -9.37 20.36
CA GLY A 193 -6.00 -8.71 21.41
C GLY A 193 -6.23 -9.64 22.58
N VAL A 194 -7.36 -9.45 23.26
CA VAL A 194 -7.82 -10.35 24.34
C VAL A 194 -8.60 -11.53 23.76
N GLN A 195 -8.44 -12.70 24.37
CA GLN A 195 -9.26 -13.86 24.01
C GLN A 195 -10.71 -13.65 24.43
N ILE A 196 -11.64 -13.81 23.49
CA ILE A 196 -13.08 -13.79 23.74
C ILE A 196 -13.75 -15.08 23.26
N ASN A 197 -14.92 -15.38 23.82
CA ASN A 197 -15.82 -16.40 23.28
C ASN A 197 -16.82 -15.81 22.25
N THR A 198 -17.71 -16.63 21.71
CA THR A 198 -18.71 -16.21 20.71
C THR A 198 -19.78 -15.27 21.26
N SER A 199 -19.87 -15.14 22.58
CA SER A 199 -20.76 -14.19 23.29
C SER A 199 -20.04 -12.89 23.65
N ALA A 200 -18.81 -12.68 23.18
CA ALA A 200 -17.96 -11.53 23.47
C ALA A 200 -17.51 -11.39 24.93
N GLU A 201 -17.56 -12.47 25.71
CA GLU A 201 -17.03 -12.50 27.08
C GLU A 201 -15.51 -12.76 27.04
N VAL A 202 -14.76 -12.10 27.93
CA VAL A 202 -13.30 -12.23 27.99
C VAL A 202 -12.93 -13.48 28.77
N LYS A 203 -11.90 -14.20 28.33
CA LYS A 203 -11.41 -15.40 29.04
C LYS A 203 -10.35 -15.04 30.06
N ASP A 204 -10.55 -15.46 31.31
CA ASP A 204 -9.59 -15.34 32.40
C ASP A 204 -8.43 -16.34 32.25
N SER A 205 -7.22 -15.85 32.50
CA SER A 205 -5.98 -16.62 32.32
C SER A 205 -5.70 -17.64 33.42
N PHE A 206 -6.30 -17.49 34.61
CA PHE A 206 -6.12 -18.43 35.73
C PHE A 206 -7.11 -19.59 35.68
N THR A 207 -8.39 -19.29 35.46
CA THR A 207 -9.50 -20.24 35.53
C THR A 207 -9.90 -20.80 34.17
N GLY A 208 -9.59 -20.06 33.09
CA GLY A 208 -10.09 -20.36 31.75
C GLY A 208 -11.60 -20.17 31.58
N GLN A 209 -12.29 -19.57 32.56
CA GLN A 209 -13.70 -19.21 32.48
C GLN A 209 -13.87 -17.78 31.96
N SER A 210 -15.10 -17.41 31.64
CA SER A 210 -15.45 -16.03 31.27
C SER A 210 -15.38 -15.09 32.48
N ILE A 211 -14.94 -13.84 32.26
CA ILE A 211 -14.99 -12.69 33.19
C ILE A 211 -15.83 -11.55 32.63
#